data_AF-A0A0G1YHW6-F1
#
_entry.id   AF-A0A0G1YHW6-F1
#
_cell.length_a   1.000
_cell.length_b   1.000
_cell.length_c   1.000
_cell.angle_alpha   90.00
_cell.angle_beta   90.00
_cell.angle_gamma   90.00
#
_symmetry.space_group_name_H-M   'P 1'
#
loop_
_entity.id
_entity.type
_entity.pdbx_description
1 polymer ?
#
loop_
_entity_poly.entity_id
_entity_poly.type
_entity_poly.pdbx_seq_one_letter_code
_entity_poly.pdbx_strand_id
1 'polypeptide(L)'
;MSSGNQFERLFKLWATVTKLVIDGKRSAAKVADTLQSIVDEQLPSKLYLAPGQQNGGVMVGFDLEKHLQEEKLIERAYTLEDELVKSWLENPASYPEEFKNKAIFLWKSQRASGDYREVACLCWHGGRVVVHWRWLERRWDGYRPALLASS
;
A
#
# COMPACT_ATOMS: atom_id res chain seq x y z
N MET A 1 11.10 -19.43 -28.04
CA MET A 1 10.01 -18.44 -27.88
C MET A 1 10.67 -17.06 -27.80
N SER A 2 10.29 -16.14 -28.67
CA SER A 2 11.04 -14.91 -28.96
C SER A 2 11.04 -13.91 -27.79
N SER A 3 12.21 -13.69 -27.19
CA SER A 3 12.54 -12.57 -26.31
C SER A 3 12.69 -11.23 -27.07
N GLY A 4 12.50 -11.23 -28.39
CA GLY A 4 12.82 -10.12 -29.29
C GLY A 4 11.84 -8.94 -29.31
N ASN A 5 10.87 -8.84 -28.40
CA ASN A 5 9.82 -7.81 -28.46
C ASN A 5 9.79 -6.89 -27.22
N GLN A 6 10.38 -7.28 -26.10
CA GLN A 6 10.26 -6.49 -24.87
C GLN A 6 11.12 -5.22 -24.92
N PHE A 7 12.36 -5.33 -25.40
CA PHE A 7 13.26 -4.17 -25.53
C PHE A 7 12.76 -3.15 -26.56
N GLU A 8 12.19 -3.61 -27.68
CA GLU A 8 11.61 -2.71 -28.69
C GLU A 8 10.40 -1.96 -28.12
N ARG A 9 9.52 -2.65 -27.40
CA ARG A 9 8.37 -2.01 -26.72
C ARG A 9 8.81 -1.02 -25.66
N LEU A 10 9.82 -1.37 -24.87
CA LEU A 10 10.38 -0.49 -23.85
C LEU A 10 10.98 0.78 -24.49
N PHE A 11 11.75 0.63 -25.58
CA PHE A 11 12.33 1.75 -26.29
C PHE A 11 11.27 2.68 -26.89
N LYS A 12 10.21 2.12 -27.50
CA LYS A 12 9.08 2.90 -28.03
C LYS A 12 8.34 3.66 -26.92
N LEU A 13 8.13 3.03 -25.77
CA LEU A 13 7.51 3.67 -24.62
C LEU A 13 8.38 4.83 -24.13
N TRP A 14 9.68 4.60 -23.97
CA TRP A 14 10.65 5.63 -23.58
C TRP A 14 10.65 6.82 -24.53
N ALA A 15 10.76 6.57 -25.84
CA ALA A 15 10.72 7.63 -26.86
C ALA A 15 9.42 8.46 -26.79
N THR A 16 8.29 7.78 -26.54
CA THR A 16 6.98 8.45 -26.40
C THR A 16 6.93 9.34 -25.16
N VAL A 17 7.36 8.82 -24.00
CA VAL A 17 7.38 9.56 -22.75
C VAL A 17 8.30 10.79 -22.85
N THR A 18 9.51 10.62 -23.40
CA THR A 18 10.45 11.73 -23.64
C THR A 18 9.85 12.80 -24.54
N LYS A 19 9.18 12.40 -25.63
CA LYS A 19 8.50 13.36 -26.51
C LYS A 19 7.40 14.13 -25.78
N LEU A 20 6.59 13.46 -24.95
CA LEU A 20 5.54 14.13 -24.17
C LEU A 20 6.10 15.14 -23.16
N VAL A 21 7.28 14.88 -22.60
CA VAL A 21 7.97 15.83 -21.71
C VAL A 21 8.52 17.02 -22.51
N ILE A 22 9.18 16.78 -23.64
CA ILE A 22 9.71 17.84 -24.52
C ILE A 22 8.59 18.74 -25.06
N ASP A 23 7.46 18.16 -25.45
CA ASP A 23 6.26 18.87 -25.90
C ASP A 23 5.56 19.65 -24.76
N GLY A 24 6.01 19.53 -23.50
CA GLY A 24 5.40 20.16 -22.33
C GLY A 24 4.07 19.53 -21.89
N LYS A 25 3.68 18.39 -22.46
CA LYS A 25 2.42 17.67 -22.16
C LYS A 25 2.48 16.88 -20.85
N ARG A 26 3.69 16.66 -20.33
CA ARG A 26 3.97 15.99 -19.05
C ARG A 26 5.09 16.71 -18.31
N SER A 27 4.98 16.75 -16.99
CA SER A 27 6.04 17.28 -16.12
C SER A 27 7.20 16.29 -16.06
N ALA A 28 8.42 16.77 -16.33
CA ALA A 28 9.64 15.98 -16.22
C ALA A 28 9.82 15.39 -14.81
N ALA A 29 9.58 16.20 -13.77
CA ALA A 29 9.70 15.78 -12.37
C ALA A 29 8.75 14.61 -12.05
N LYS A 30 7.46 14.76 -12.35
CA LYS A 30 6.47 13.68 -12.10
C LYS A 30 6.80 12.39 -12.85
N VAL A 31 7.31 12.50 -14.08
CA VAL A 31 7.73 11.33 -14.87
C VAL A 31 8.93 10.65 -14.23
N ALA A 32 9.94 11.42 -13.80
CA ALA A 32 11.10 10.87 -13.11
C ALA A 32 10.70 10.16 -11.81
N ASP A 33 9.88 10.80 -10.97
CA ASP A 33 9.41 10.21 -9.70
C ASP A 33 8.64 8.89 -9.94
N THR A 34 7.80 8.85 -10.98
CA THR A 34 7.01 7.65 -11.32
C THR A 34 7.89 6.54 -11.88
N LEU A 35 8.87 6.86 -12.74
CA LEU A 35 9.80 5.86 -13.25
C LEU A 35 10.69 5.33 -12.13
N GLN A 36 11.13 6.19 -11.23
CA GLN A 36 11.90 5.80 -10.06
C GLN A 36 11.10 4.85 -9.17
N SER A 37 9.82 5.12 -8.89
CA SER A 37 8.98 4.21 -8.11
C SER A 37 8.78 2.84 -8.78
N ILE A 38 8.71 2.79 -10.11
CA ILE A 38 8.63 1.52 -10.86
C ILE A 38 9.95 0.77 -10.80
N VAL A 39 11.09 1.47 -10.97
CA VAL A 39 12.43 0.89 -10.88
C VAL A 39 12.72 0.36 -9.48
N ASP A 40 12.25 1.07 -8.45
CA ASP A 40 12.38 0.68 -7.04
C ASP A 40 11.40 -0.42 -6.63
N GLU A 41 10.66 -1.00 -7.58
CA GLU A 41 9.63 -2.02 -7.37
C GLU A 41 8.57 -1.63 -6.32
N GLN A 42 8.38 -0.32 -6.11
CA GLN A 42 7.29 0.18 -5.27
C GLN A 42 5.99 0.03 -6.06
N LEU A 43 5.37 -1.14 -5.93
CA LEU A 43 4.01 -1.35 -6.41
C LEU A 43 3.13 -0.23 -5.84
N PRO A 44 2.26 0.42 -6.64
CA PRO A 44 1.42 1.49 -6.14
C PRO A 44 0.58 0.96 -4.96
N SER A 45 0.63 1.58 -3.80
CA SER A 45 -0.20 1.08 -2.68
C SER A 45 -1.68 1.46 -2.87
N LYS A 46 -2.59 0.61 -2.42
CA LYS A 46 -4.03 0.90 -2.38
C LYS A 46 -4.63 0.53 -1.04
N LEU A 47 -5.65 1.28 -0.63
CA LEU A 47 -6.48 0.94 0.51
C LEU A 47 -7.57 -0.04 0.09
N TYR A 48 -7.65 -1.15 0.80
CA TYR A 48 -8.64 -2.19 0.58
C TYR A 48 -9.59 -2.29 1.77
N LEU A 49 -10.89 -2.32 1.46
CA LEU A 49 -11.96 -2.67 2.39
C LEU A 49 -12.59 -3.97 1.95
N ALA A 50 -12.57 -4.98 2.82
CA ALA A 50 -13.32 -6.21 2.58
C ALA A 50 -14.83 -5.90 2.47
N PRO A 51 -15.63 -6.72 1.76
CA PRO A 51 -17.06 -6.48 1.59
C PRO A 51 -17.79 -6.21 2.91
N GLY A 52 -17.45 -6.92 3.98
CA GLY A 52 -18.05 -6.74 5.31
C GLY A 52 -17.67 -5.44 6.03
N GLN A 53 -16.66 -4.69 5.55
CA GLN A 53 -16.29 -3.36 6.09
C GLN A 53 -16.96 -2.20 5.33
N GLN A 54 -17.59 -2.47 4.20
CA GLN A 54 -18.19 -1.45 3.34
C GLN A 54 -19.56 -1.01 3.87
N ASN A 55 -20.03 0.17 3.44
CA ASN A 55 -21.35 0.70 3.80
C ASN A 55 -21.63 0.78 5.32
N GLY A 56 -20.60 1.11 6.11
CA GLY A 56 -20.69 1.15 7.58
C GLY A 56 -20.62 -0.22 8.26
N GLY A 57 -20.36 -1.28 7.49
CA GLY A 57 -20.16 -2.62 7.98
C GLY A 57 -18.93 -2.75 8.88
N VAL A 58 -18.94 -3.82 9.68
CA VAL A 58 -17.90 -4.11 10.66
C VAL A 58 -17.59 -5.61 10.62
N MET A 59 -16.31 -5.96 10.58
CA MET A 59 -15.81 -7.33 10.65
C MET A 59 -14.99 -7.55 11.91
N VAL A 60 -14.95 -8.78 12.42
CA VAL A 60 -13.92 -9.16 13.41
C VAL A 60 -12.60 -9.37 12.67
N GLY A 61 -11.48 -9.03 13.31
CA GLY A 61 -10.15 -9.10 12.67
C GLY A 61 -9.77 -10.51 12.22
N PHE A 62 -10.17 -11.55 12.94
CA PHE A 62 -10.01 -12.94 12.50
C PHE A 62 -10.76 -13.24 11.19
N ASP A 63 -12.00 -12.78 11.06
CA ASP A 63 -12.80 -12.96 9.84
C ASP A 63 -12.19 -12.18 8.66
N LEU A 64 -11.67 -10.98 8.95
CA LEU A 64 -10.99 -10.16 7.95
C LEU A 64 -9.67 -10.81 7.50
N GLU A 65 -8.87 -11.35 8.42
CA GLU A 65 -7.66 -12.10 8.08
C GLU A 65 -7.99 -13.30 7.19
N LYS A 66 -8.99 -14.09 7.60
CA LYS A 66 -9.45 -15.25 6.84
C LYS A 66 -9.89 -14.85 5.42
N HIS A 67 -10.68 -13.78 5.30
CA HIS A 67 -11.08 -13.21 4.01
C HIS A 67 -9.85 -12.83 3.16
N LEU A 68 -8.85 -12.15 3.73
CA LEU A 68 -7.63 -11.78 3.00
C LEU A 68 -6.81 -13.00 2.56
N GLN A 69 -6.82 -14.08 3.32
CA GLN A 69 -6.16 -15.35 2.97
C GLN A 69 -6.90 -16.07 1.84
N GLU A 70 -8.22 -16.24 1.97
CA GLU A 70 -9.07 -16.93 0.98
C GLU A 70 -9.03 -16.23 -0.39
N GLU A 71 -9.06 -14.89 -0.40
CA GLU A 71 -8.96 -14.07 -1.61
C GLU A 71 -7.52 -13.88 -2.11
N LYS A 72 -6.52 -14.50 -1.46
CA LYS A 72 -5.07 -14.35 -1.75
C LYS A 72 -4.59 -12.90 -1.74
N LEU A 73 -5.29 -12.03 -1.02
CA LEU A 73 -4.93 -10.63 -0.86
C LEU A 73 -3.82 -10.45 0.20
N ILE A 74 -3.69 -11.39 1.13
CA ILE A 74 -2.66 -11.37 2.16
C ILE A 74 -1.24 -11.33 1.57
N GLU A 75 -1.02 -11.97 0.42
CA GLU A 75 0.27 -11.98 -0.29
C GLU A 75 0.66 -10.60 -0.81
N ARG A 76 -0.31 -9.72 -1.01
CA ARG A 76 -0.13 -8.33 -1.45
C ARG A 76 -0.11 -7.33 -0.30
N ALA A 77 -0.41 -7.77 0.91
CA ALA A 77 -0.42 -6.88 2.06
C ALA A 77 1.01 -6.44 2.41
N TYR A 78 1.14 -5.20 2.84
CA TYR A 78 2.41 -4.64 3.29
C TYR A 78 2.78 -5.12 4.71
N THR A 79 4.05 -4.99 5.02
CA THR A 79 4.70 -5.17 6.32
C THR A 79 5.45 -3.89 6.73
N LEU A 80 5.81 -3.77 8.01
CA LEU A 80 6.66 -2.71 8.56
C LEU A 80 8.06 -2.68 7.92
N GLU A 81 8.49 -3.80 7.35
CA GLU A 81 9.79 -3.92 6.71
C GLU A 81 9.83 -3.43 5.26
N ASP A 82 8.69 -3.16 4.64
CA ASP A 82 8.64 -2.67 3.26
C ASP A 82 9.20 -1.25 3.18
N GLU A 83 10.06 -0.98 2.20
CA GLU A 83 10.75 0.30 2.03
C GLU A 83 9.77 1.49 1.91
N LEU A 84 8.61 1.28 1.27
CA LEU A 84 7.56 2.31 1.23
C LEU A 84 7.07 2.67 2.63
N VAL A 85 6.83 1.67 3.49
CA VAL A 85 6.36 1.88 4.86
C VAL A 85 7.44 2.54 5.71
N LYS A 86 8.70 2.12 5.58
CA LYS A 86 9.85 2.76 6.23
C LYS A 86 9.96 4.23 5.83
N SER A 87 9.83 4.54 4.54
CA SER A 87 9.90 5.91 4.03
C SER A 87 8.83 6.83 4.64
N TRP A 88 7.62 6.31 4.90
CA TRP A 88 6.55 7.07 5.55
C TRP A 88 6.81 7.31 7.04
N LEU A 89 7.46 6.36 7.71
CA LEU A 89 7.82 6.47 9.13
C LEU A 89 8.97 7.47 9.33
N GLU A 90 9.94 7.49 8.41
CA GLU A 90 11.10 8.38 8.47
C GLU A 90 10.78 9.80 7.99
N ASN A 91 9.98 9.94 6.93
CA ASN A 91 9.62 11.21 6.34
C ASN A 91 8.09 11.41 6.35
N PRO A 92 7.52 12.07 7.38
CA PRO A 92 6.09 12.32 7.46
C PRO A 92 5.47 13.03 6.25
N ALA A 93 6.25 13.81 5.48
CA ALA A 93 5.76 14.52 4.31
C ALA A 93 5.45 13.61 3.12
N SER A 94 6.00 12.39 3.09
CA SER A 94 5.71 11.39 2.03
C SER A 94 4.46 10.56 2.32
N TYR A 95 3.88 10.66 3.52
CA TYR A 95 2.67 9.92 3.87
C TYR A 95 1.44 10.48 3.15
N PRO A 96 0.65 9.64 2.45
CA PRO A 96 -0.49 10.12 1.66
C PRO A 96 -1.54 10.85 2.50
N GLU A 97 -2.00 12.01 2.00
CA GLU A 97 -2.97 12.85 2.70
C GLU A 97 -4.29 12.12 2.94
N GLU A 98 -4.73 11.32 1.97
CA GLU A 98 -5.95 10.52 2.04
C GLU A 98 -5.91 9.39 3.09
N PHE A 99 -4.72 9.08 3.63
CA PHE A 99 -4.56 8.07 4.68
C PHE A 99 -4.65 8.66 6.09
N LYS A 100 -4.48 9.99 6.25
CA LYS A 100 -4.30 10.65 7.55
C LYS A 100 -5.49 10.56 8.51
N ASN A 101 -6.69 10.29 8.01
CA ASN A 101 -7.88 10.11 8.84
C ASN A 101 -8.26 8.63 9.08
N LYS A 102 -7.32 7.70 8.87
CA LYS A 102 -7.54 6.26 8.97
C LYS A 102 -6.46 5.58 9.80
N ALA A 103 -6.75 4.37 10.24
CA ALA A 103 -5.75 3.43 10.74
C ALA A 103 -5.46 2.41 9.63
N ILE A 104 -4.28 2.49 9.02
CA ILE A 104 -3.92 1.70 7.84
C ILE A 104 -3.24 0.41 8.28
N PHE A 105 -3.84 -0.75 8.00
CA PHE A 105 -3.38 -2.04 8.52
C PHE A 105 -2.39 -2.75 7.59
N LEU A 106 -1.31 -3.24 8.18
CA LEU A 106 -0.22 -3.96 7.53
C LEU A 106 -0.34 -5.45 7.85
N TRP A 107 -1.22 -6.16 7.14
CA TRP A 107 -1.65 -7.51 7.51
C TRP A 107 -0.58 -8.61 7.46
N LYS A 108 0.60 -8.34 6.87
CA LYS A 108 1.78 -9.21 7.00
C LYS A 108 2.59 -8.96 8.27
N SER A 109 2.43 -7.79 8.92
CA SER A 109 3.02 -7.49 10.22
C SER A 109 2.10 -7.93 11.34
N GLN A 110 2.13 -9.23 11.63
CA GLN A 110 1.43 -9.80 12.77
C GLN A 110 2.40 -10.30 13.83
N ARG A 111 1.96 -10.30 15.09
CA ARG A 111 2.72 -10.87 16.20
C ARG A 111 1.81 -11.51 17.24
N ALA A 112 2.36 -12.45 17.99
CA ALA A 112 1.73 -12.96 19.20
C ALA A 112 2.03 -12.03 20.40
N SER A 113 1.03 -11.82 21.26
CA SER A 113 1.16 -11.11 22.53
C SER A 113 0.40 -11.89 23.60
N GLY A 114 1.12 -12.79 24.28
CA GLY A 114 0.49 -13.80 25.14
C GLY A 114 -0.44 -14.69 24.32
N ASP A 115 -1.69 -14.82 24.77
CA ASP A 115 -2.73 -15.61 24.09
C ASP A 115 -3.41 -14.88 22.93
N TYR A 116 -3.02 -13.62 22.66
CA TYR A 116 -3.65 -12.77 21.65
C TYR A 116 -2.78 -12.62 20.41
N ARG A 117 -3.41 -12.35 19.27
CA ARG A 117 -2.72 -11.96 18.03
C ARG A 117 -2.97 -10.50 17.74
N GLU A 118 -1.91 -9.80 17.34
CA GLU A 118 -1.97 -8.40 16.97
C GLU A 118 -1.49 -8.18 15.54
N VAL A 119 -2.05 -7.18 14.88
CA VAL A 119 -1.60 -6.67 13.58
C VAL A 119 -1.17 -5.21 13.73
N ALA A 120 -0.09 -4.84 13.04
CA ALA A 120 0.39 -3.47 13.01
C ALA A 120 -0.52 -2.58 12.14
N CYS A 121 -0.65 -1.33 12.56
CA CYS A 121 -1.32 -0.28 11.78
C CYS A 121 -0.57 1.05 11.89
N LEU A 122 -0.65 1.82 10.81
CA LEU A 122 -0.11 3.17 10.71
C LEU A 122 -1.25 4.17 10.97
N CYS A 123 -1.02 5.11 11.88
CA CYS A 123 -1.93 6.21 12.16
C CYS A 123 -1.20 7.53 12.02
N TRP A 124 -1.85 8.54 11.42
CA TRP A 124 -1.34 9.90 11.46
C TRP A 124 -1.73 10.58 12.77
N HIS A 125 -0.74 11.02 13.54
CA HIS A 125 -0.97 11.72 14.80
C HIS A 125 0.17 12.68 15.11
N GLY A 126 -0.17 13.93 15.48
CA GLY A 126 0.83 14.92 15.87
C GLY A 126 1.82 15.28 14.76
N GLY A 127 1.38 15.30 13.50
CA GLY A 127 2.23 15.67 12.35
C GLY A 127 3.18 14.56 11.87
N ARG A 128 3.00 13.32 12.33
CA ARG A 128 3.81 12.17 11.92
C ARG A 128 3.00 10.88 11.84
N VAL A 129 3.58 9.88 11.19
CA VAL A 129 3.06 8.50 11.19
C VAL A 129 3.53 7.78 12.45
N VAL A 130 2.61 7.09 13.12
CA VAL A 130 2.88 6.29 14.32
C VAL A 130 2.41 4.86 14.10
N VAL A 131 3.21 3.89 14.54
CA VAL A 131 2.83 2.47 14.53
C VAL A 131 2.06 2.13 15.80
N HIS A 132 0.91 1.49 15.64
CA HIS A 132 0.14 0.88 16.71
C HIS A 132 -0.12 -0.60 16.43
N TRP A 133 -0.28 -1.38 17.49
CA TRP A 133 -0.67 -2.79 17.40
C TRP A 133 -2.12 -2.96 17.86
N ARG A 134 -2.88 -3.80 17.16
CA ARG A 134 -4.32 -4.01 17.41
C ARG A 134 -4.67 -5.49 17.40
N TRP A 135 -5.39 -5.90 18.43
CA TRP A 135 -5.83 -7.27 18.70
C TRP A 135 -6.90 -7.74 17.73
N LEU A 136 -6.69 -8.87 17.04
CA LEU A 136 -7.56 -9.45 16.00
C LEU A 136 -9.01 -9.72 16.46
N GLU A 137 -9.26 -9.80 17.76
CA GLU A 137 -10.59 -9.95 18.37
C GLU A 137 -11.45 -8.68 18.25
N ARG A 138 -10.84 -7.53 17.95
CA ARG A 138 -11.56 -6.25 17.83
C ARG A 138 -12.43 -6.19 16.58
N ARG A 139 -13.07 -5.03 16.41
CA ARG A 139 -13.95 -4.70 15.29
C ARG A 139 -13.24 -3.79 14.29
N TRP A 140 -13.35 -4.13 13.01
CA TRP A 140 -12.77 -3.44 11.86
C TRP A 140 -13.85 -2.88 10.96
N ASP A 141 -13.90 -1.56 10.81
CA ASP A 141 -14.85 -0.83 9.97
C ASP A 141 -14.14 -0.19 8.76
N GLY A 142 -14.86 0.69 8.03
CA GLY A 142 -14.34 1.44 6.89
C GLY A 142 -13.18 2.41 7.17
N TYR A 143 -12.87 2.71 8.43
CA TYR A 143 -11.70 3.53 8.81
C TYR A 143 -10.45 2.69 9.10
N ARG A 144 -10.56 1.37 8.96
CA ARG A 144 -9.51 0.39 9.25
C ARG A 144 -9.18 -0.46 8.01
N PRO A 145 -8.80 0.15 6.87
CA PRO A 145 -8.49 -0.57 5.65
C PRO A 145 -7.17 -1.35 5.75
N ALA A 146 -7.06 -2.40 4.93
CA ALA A 146 -5.80 -3.07 4.65
C ALA A 146 -5.01 -2.29 3.60
N LEU A 147 -3.69 -2.15 3.79
CA LEU A 147 -2.80 -1.64 2.75
C LEU A 147 -2.33 -2.79 1.88
N LEU A 148 -2.64 -2.72 0.59
CA LEU A 148 -2.26 -3.74 -0.38
C LEU A 148 -1.46 -3.12 -1.52
N ALA A 149 -0.54 -3.89 -2.11
CA ALA A 149 0.07 -3.55 -3.38
C ALA A 149 -1.00 -3.56 -4.49
N SER A 150 -0.98 -2.56 -5.38
CA SER A 150 -1.82 -2.52 -6.57
C SER A 150 -1.42 -3.64 -7.52
N SER A 151 -2.45 -4.14 -8.21
CA SER A 151 -2.35 -5.20 -9.22
C SER A 151 -2.21 -4.60 -10.60
#